data_AF-A0A529KUV3-F1
#
_entry.id   AF-A0A529KUV3-F1
#
_cell.length_a   1.000
_cell.length_b   1.000
_cell.length_c   1.000
_cell.angle_alpha   90.00
_cell.angle_beta   90.00
_cell.angle_gamma   90.00
#
_symmetry.space_group_name_H-M   'P 1'
#
loop_
_entity.id
_entity.type
_entity.pdbx_description
1 polymer ?
#
loop_
_entity_poly.entity_id
_entity_poly.type
_entity_poly.pdbx_seq_one_letter_code
_entity_poly.pdbx_strand_id
1 'polypeptide(L)' 'MAGSVNKVILVGNLGADPEIRRLNSGDPVVNIRIATS' A
#
# COMPACT_ATOMS: atom_id res chain seq x y z
N MET A 1 13.07 -14.57 -21.67
CA MET A 1 11.75 -13.92 -21.71
C MET A 1 11.02 -14.30 -20.43
N ALA A 2 11.03 -13.44 -19.41
CA ALA A 2 10.34 -13.73 -18.15
C ALA A 2 8.88 -13.31 -18.31
N GLY A 3 8.02 -14.25 -18.69
CA GLY A 3 6.59 -14.04 -18.83
C GLY A 3 5.87 -14.33 -17.51
N SER A 4 5.91 -13.40 -16.55
CA SER A 4 5.09 -13.50 -15.34
C SER A 4 4.48 -12.17 -14.96
N VAL A 5 3.31 -12.21 -14.32
CA VAL A 5 2.58 -11.04 -13.83
C VAL A 5 2.20 -11.29 -12.37
N ASN A 6 2.55 -10.35 -11.50
CA ASN A 6 2.04 -10.26 -10.14
C ASN A 6 1.12 -9.03 -10.05
N LYS A 7 -0.20 -9.25 -9.96
CA LYS A 7 -1.22 -8.20 -9.98
C LYS A 7 -2.15 -8.34 -8.78
N VAL A 8 -2.41 -7.22 -8.11
CA VAL A 8 -3.37 -7.10 -7.01
C VAL A 8 -4.34 -5.95 -7.32
N ILE A 9 -5.64 -6.19 -7.16
CA ILE A 9 -6.70 -5.19 -7.25
C ILE A 9 -7.54 -5.30 -5.98
N LEU A 10 -7.66 -4.20 -5.23
CA LEU A 10 -8.43 -4.13 -3.98
C LEU A 10 -9.42 -2.98 -4.05
N VAL A 11 -10.64 -3.22 -3.59
CA VAL A 11 -11.68 -2.21 -3.35
C VAL A 11 -12.20 -2.45 -1.94
N GLY A 12 -12.17 -1.42 -1.10
CA GLY A 12 -12.51 -1.56 0.30
C GLY A 12 -12.38 -0.25 1.06
N ASN A 13 -12.57 -0.33 2.37
CA ASN A 13 -12.57 0.83 3.25
C ASN A 13 -11.25 0.95 4.02
N LEU A 14 -10.83 2.19 4.33
CA LEU A 14 -9.72 2.41 5.24
C LEU A 14 -10.11 2.01 6.66
N GLY A 15 -9.30 1.16 7.30
CA GLY A 15 -9.52 0.76 8.69
C GLY A 15 -9.05 1.79 9.72
N ALA A 16 -8.24 2.76 9.30
CA ALA A 16 -7.73 3.87 10.09
C ALA A 16 -7.19 4.96 9.15
N ASP A 17 -6.87 6.12 9.69
CA ASP A 17 -6.14 7.15 8.95
C ASP A 17 -4.79 6.61 8.42
N PRO A 18 -4.35 7.02 7.22
CA PRO A 18 -3.04 6.62 6.69
C PRO A 18 -1.88 6.99 7.62
N GLU A 19 -0.95 6.06 7.80
CA GLU A 19 0.28 6.32 8.56
C GLU A 19 1.35 6.87 7.62
N ILE A 20 1.72 8.14 7.81
CA ILE A 20 2.72 8.84 6.97
C ILE A 20 4.05 8.92 7.73
N ARG A 21 5.14 8.49 7.11
CA ARG A 21 6.49 8.50 7.68
C ARG A 21 7.50 9.01 6.65
N ARG A 22 8.66 9.46 7.12
CA ARG A 22 9.85 9.64 6.27
C ARG A 22 10.88 8.56 6.59
N LEU A 23 11.46 7.98 5.55
CA LEU A 23 12.57 7.04 5.68
C LEU A 23 13.86 7.80 6.03
N ASN A 24 14.87 7.08 6.51
CA ASN A 24 16.19 7.65 6.77
C ASN A 24 16.85 8.20 5.48
N SER A 25 16.45 7.71 4.31
CA SER A 25 16.83 8.27 3.00
C SER A 25 16.19 9.63 2.71
N GLY A 26 15.19 10.05 3.51
CA GLY A 26 14.39 11.25 3.30
C GLY A 26 13.09 11.01 2.51
N ASP A 27 12.96 9.85 1.87
CA ASP A 27 11.81 9.50 1.04
C ASP A 27 10.51 9.38 1.86
N PRO A 28 9.40 9.94 1.38
CA PRO A 28 8.11 9.76 2.02
C PRO A 28 7.58 8.33 1.80
N VAL A 29 6.98 7.75 2.83
CA VAL A 29 6.29 6.46 2.77
C VAL A 29 4.93 6.57 3.47
N VAL A 30 3.92 5.90 2.92
CA VAL A 30 2.57 5.85 3.48
C VAL A 30 2.11 4.41 3.60
N ASN A 31 1.65 4.02 4.78
CA ASN A 31 1.02 2.73 5.03
C ASN A 31 -0.49 2.92 5.18
N ILE A 32 -1.28 2.08 4.49
CA ILE A 32 -2.74 2.06 4.58
C ILE A 32 -3.23 0.65 4.91
N ARG A 33 -4.38 0.56 5.59
CA ARG A 33 -5.05 -0.70 5.92
C ARG A 33 -6.40 -0.73 5.22
N ILE A 34 -6.60 -1.68 4.29
CA ILE A 34 -7.84 -1.84 3.53
C ILE A 34 -8.63 -3.02 4.06
N ALA A 35 -9.88 -2.80 4.45
CA ALA A 35 -10.84 -3.84 4.78
C ALA A 35 -11.65 -4.24 3.53
N THR A 36 -11.73 -5.54 3.26
CA THR A 36 -12.57 -6.15 2.20
C THR A 36 -13.56 -7.13 2.85
N SER A 37 -14.78 -7.22 2.34
CA SER A 37 -15.85 -8.12 2.80
C SER A 37 -16.23 -9.17 1.78
#